data_AF-A0A7J3XL56-F1
#
_entry.id   AF-A0A7J3XL56-F1
#
_cell.length_a   1.000
_cell.length_b   1.000
_cell.length_c   1.000
_cell.angle_alpha   90.00
_cell.angle_beta   90.00
_cell.angle_gamma   90.00
#
_symmetry.space_group_name_H-M   'P 1'
#
loop_
_entity.id
_entity.type
_entity.pdbx_description
1 polymer ?
#
loop_
_entity_poly.entity_id
_entity_poly.type
_entity_poly.pdbx_seq_one_letter_code
_entity_poly.pdbx_strand_id
1 'polypeptide(L)' 'MVFYGGEEYELVFTVSRDDLEVVKKALNSINRELIEIGRVVPRSEGITAIWEGRRISIEYKGWDHFLRNKPLQ' A
#
# COMPACT_ATOMS: atom_id res chain seq x y z
N MET A 1 -13.12 -5.52 0.39
CA MET A 1 -11.92 -5.90 -0.39
C MET A 1 -11.24 -4.60 -0.78
N VAL A 2 -10.09 -4.25 -0.18
CA VAL A 2 -9.37 -2.99 -0.48
C VAL A 2 -7.98 -3.27 -1.07
N PHE A 3 -7.36 -4.41 -0.74
CA PHE A 3 -6.00 -4.74 -1.20
C PHE A 3 -5.91 -5.36 -2.60
N TYR A 4 -7.05 -5.63 -3.26
CA TYR A 4 -7.10 -6.35 -4.55
C TYR A 4 -8.16 -5.78 -5.52
N GLY A 5 -8.65 -4.56 -5.28
CA GLY A 5 -9.65 -3.92 -6.13
C GLY A 5 -9.01 -3.42 -7.43
N GLY A 6 -8.08 -2.48 -7.31
CA GLY A 6 -7.51 -1.82 -8.47
C GLY A 6 -8.47 -0.75 -9.02
N GLU A 7 -7.98 0.09 -9.93
CA GLU A 7 -8.71 1.22 -10.54
C GLU A 7 -9.04 2.39 -9.61
N GLU A 8 -8.54 2.42 -8.37
CA GLU A 8 -8.76 3.57 -7.49
C GLU A 8 -7.95 4.82 -7.93
N TYR A 9 -6.94 4.67 -8.79
CA TYR A 9 -6.04 5.76 -9.29
C TYR A 9 -5.51 6.71 -8.20
N GLU A 10 -5.50 6.27 -6.94
CA GLU A 10 -4.97 7.01 -5.80
C GLU A 10 -3.44 6.98 -5.78
N LEU A 11 -2.85 8.03 -5.20
CA LEU A 11 -1.40 8.12 -5.04
C LEU A 11 -0.97 7.44 -3.72
N VAL A 12 -0.24 6.33 -3.82
CA VAL A 12 0.46 5.73 -2.68
C VAL A 12 1.94 6.08 -2.76
N PHE A 13 2.46 6.74 -1.74
CA PHE A 13 3.85 7.18 -1.69
C PHE A 13 4.41 7.11 -0.26
N THR A 14 5.72 7.30 -0.14
CA THR A 14 6.45 7.32 1.13
C THR A 14 7.01 8.69 1.41
N VAL A 15 7.02 9.10 2.67
CA VAL A 15 7.62 10.37 3.14
C VAL A 15 8.53 10.09 4.33
N SER A 16 9.58 10.90 4.50
CA SER A 16 10.37 10.87 5.74
C SER A 16 9.48 11.31 6.92
N ARG A 17 9.80 10.88 8.14
CA ARG A 17 9.04 11.31 9.32
C ARG A 17 9.19 12.81 9.59
N ASP A 18 10.34 13.38 9.24
CA ASP A 18 10.64 14.80 9.45
C ASP A 18 9.85 15.70 8.48
N ASP A 19 9.56 15.20 7.27
CA ASP A 19 8.81 15.94 6.24
C ASP A 19 7.29 15.71 6.30
N LEU A 20 6.82 14.78 7.12
CA LEU A 20 5.40 14.38 7.18
C LEU A 20 4.47 15.58 7.40
N GLU A 21 4.86 16.50 8.28
CA GLU A 21 4.03 17.65 8.63
C GLU A 21 4.02 18.72 7.53
N VAL A 22 5.12 18.85 6.79
CA VAL A 22 5.20 19.72 5.61
C VAL A 22 4.29 19.18 4.51
N VAL A 23 4.34 17.87 4.25
CA VAL A 23 3.49 17.21 3.25
C VAL A 23 2.01 17.31 3.60
N LYS A 24 1.63 17.08 4.87
CA LYS A 24 0.24 17.26 5.34
C LYS A 24 -0.27 18.67 5.07
N LYS A 25 0.52 19.70 5.41
CA LYS A 25 0.15 21.10 5.14
C LYS A 25 -0.01 21.38 3.65
N ALA A 26 0.90 20.87 2.82
CA ALA A 26 0.84 21.05 1.38
C ALA A 26 -0.43 20.41 0.77
N LEU A 27 -0.79 19.19 1.17
CA LEU A 27 -1.99 18.50 0.69
C LEU A 27 -3.27 19.17 1.20
N ASN A 28 -3.31 19.58 2.47
CA ASN A 28 -4.44 20.32 3.01
C ASN A 28 -4.68 21.64 2.28
N SER A 29 -3.63 22.34 1.82
CA SER A 29 -3.77 23.59 1.07
C SER A 29 -4.51 23.46 -0.27
N ILE A 30 -4.57 22.23 -0.81
CA ILE A 30 -5.29 21.90 -2.04
C ILE A 30 -6.52 21.02 -1.78
N ASN A 31 -7.02 20.98 -0.53
CA ASN A 31 -8.14 20.15 -0.09
C ASN A 31 -7.98 18.66 -0.45
N ARG A 32 -6.75 18.14 -0.30
CA ARG A 32 -6.44 16.71 -0.43
C ARG A 32 -6.10 16.13 0.93
N GLU A 33 -6.66 14.96 1.22
CA GLU A 33 -6.42 14.23 2.45
C GLU A 33 -5.16 13.37 2.34
N LEU A 34 -4.43 13.22 3.45
CA LEU A 34 -3.35 12.25 3.59
C LEU A 34 -3.75 11.22 4.66
N ILE A 35 -3.77 9.94 4.27
CA ILE A 35 -4.01 8.83 5.19
C ILE A 35 -2.71 8.08 5.39
N GLU A 36 -2.20 8.07 6.62
CA GLU A 36 -1.04 7.26 7.00
C GLU A 36 -1.47 5.80 7.16
N ILE A 37 -1.11 4.96 6.19
CA ILE A 37 -1.50 3.54 6.17
C ILE A 37 -0.44 2.58 6.70
N GLY A 38 0.75 3.08 7.06
CA GLY A 38 1.83 2.25 7.56
C GLY A 38 3.20 2.94 7.56
N ARG A 39 4.26 2.12 7.63
CA ARG A 39 5.64 2.58 7.60
C ARG A 39 6.50 1.62 6.77
N VAL A 40 7.52 2.16 6.12
CA VAL A 40 8.54 1.35 5.46
C VAL A 40 9.39 0.65 6.53
N VAL A 41 9.64 -0.63 6.33
CA VAL A 41 10.42 -1.51 7.22
C VAL A 41 11.56 -2.18 6.43
N PRO A 42 12.55 -2.79 7.10
CA PRO A 42 13.55 -3.60 6.42
C PRO A 42 12.93 -4.65 5.52
N ARG A 43 13.55 -4.90 4.36
CA ARG A 43 13.06 -5.85 3.34
C ARG A 43 12.79 -7.26 3.90
N SER A 44 13.52 -7.67 4.93
CA SER A 44 13.36 -8.97 5.59
C SER A 44 12.00 -9.17 6.26
N GLU A 45 11.26 -8.10 6.59
CA GLU A 45 9.93 -8.20 7.20
C GLU A 45 8.80 -8.40 6.17
N GLY A 46 9.06 -8.17 4.89
CA GLY A 46 8.03 -8.29 3.83
C GLY A 46 6.89 -7.27 3.98
N ILE A 47 5.74 -7.58 3.36
CA ILE A 47 4.52 -6.76 3.46
C ILE A 47 3.59 -7.43 4.48
N THR A 48 3.29 -6.71 5.56
CA THR A 48 2.38 -7.18 6.61
C THR A 48 1.31 -6.15 6.90
N ALA A 49 0.13 -6.61 7.32
CA ALA A 49 -0.93 -5.76 7.85
C ALA A 49 -1.26 -6.16 9.28
N ILE A 50 -1.77 -5.21 10.05
CA ILE A 50 -2.44 -5.48 11.31
C ILE A 50 -3.95 -5.58 11.02
N TRP A 51 -4.51 -6.76 11.19
CA TRP A 51 -5.92 -7.04 11.00
C TRP A 51 -6.50 -7.59 12.30
N GLU A 52 -7.50 -6.91 12.87
CA GLU A 52 -8.11 -7.29 14.16
C GLU A 52 -7.05 -7.52 15.27
N GLY A 53 -6.05 -6.66 15.33
CA GLY A 53 -4.95 -6.73 16.30
C GLY A 53 -3.89 -7.81 16.01
N ARG A 54 -4.03 -8.59 14.93
CA ARG A 54 -3.08 -9.63 14.54
C ARG A 54 -2.25 -9.21 13.34
N ARG A 55 -0.97 -9.57 13.35
CA ARG A 55 -0.09 -9.37 12.20
C ARG A 55 -0.29 -10.48 11.19
N ILE A 56 -0.68 -10.12 9.97
CA ILE A 56 -0.88 -11.03 8.85
C ILE A 56 0.09 -10.69 7.72
N SER A 57 0.62 -11.70 7.03
CA SER A 57 1.40 -11.51 5.80
C SER A 57 0.45 -11.25 4.64
N ILE A 58 0.76 -10.27 3.80
CA ILE A 58 0.03 -10.04 2.55
C ILE A 58 0.76 -10.78 1.43
N GLU A 59 0.10 -11.75 0.83
CA GLU A 59 0.60 -12.43 -0.36
C GLU A 59 0.52 -11.51 -1.59
N TYR A 60 1.53 -11.59 -2.45
CA TYR A 60 1.52 -10.89 -3.72
C TYR A 60 0.48 -11.54 -4.66
N LYS A 61 -0.73 -10.98 -4.70
CA LYS A 61 -1.81 -11.37 -5.63
C LYS A 61 -2.21 -10.22 -6.55
N GLY A 62 -1.24 -9.38 -6.89
CA GLY A 62 -1.43 -8.26 -7.81
C GLY A 62 -1.86 -8.75 -9.20
N TRP A 63 -2.38 -7.82 -10.00
CA TRP A 63 -2.77 -8.09 -11.37
C TRP A 63 -1.55 -8.49 -12.22
N ASP A 64 -1.69 -9.59 -12.96
CA ASP A 64 -0.72 -10.04 -13.95
C ASP A 64 -1.48 -10.36 -15.25
N HIS A 65 -1.23 -9.54 -16.28
CA HIS A 65 -1.84 -9.64 -17.60
C HIS A 65 -1.63 -11.00 -18.28
N PHE A 66 -0.65 -11.80 -17.83
CA PHE A 66 -0.21 -13.02 -18.47
C PHE A 66 -0.34 -14.26 -17.59
N LEU A 67 -1.18 -14.24 -16.55
CA LEU A 67 -1.57 -15.45 -15.82
C LEU A 67 -2.27 -16.45 -16.75
N ARG A 68 -1.46 -17.23 -17.46
CA ARG A 68 -1.87 -18.40 -18.24
C ARG A 68 -2.12 -19.50 -17.22
N ASN A 69 -3.38 -19.85 -17.00
CA ASN A 69 -3.71 -21.19 -16.53
C ASN A 69 -3.17 -22.20 -17.55
N LYS A 70 -1.95 -22.70 -17.37
CA LYS A 70 -1.45 -23.88 -18.07
C LYS A 70 -1.54 -25.06 -17.11
N PRO A 71 -2.40 -26.05 -17.36
CA PRO A 71 -1.97 -27.43 -17.29
C PRO A 71 -1.41 -27.80 -18.67
N LEU A 72 -0.09 -27.99 -18.74
CA LEU A 72 0.50 -28.81 -19.79
C LEU A 72 1.51 -29.73 -19.12
N GLN A 73 1.00 -30.85 -18.61
CA GLN A 73 1.70 -32.14 -18.61
C GLN A 73 0.71 -33.17 -19.14
#